data_AF-A0A6G3QSH1-F1
#
_entry.id   AF-A0A6G3QSH1-F1
#
_cell.length_a   1.000
_cell.length_b   1.000
_cell.length_c   1.000
_cell.angle_alpha   90.00
_cell.angle_beta   90.00
_cell.angle_gamma   90.00
#
_symmetry.space_group_name_H-M   'P 1'
#
loop_
_entity.id
_entity.type
_entity.pdbx_description
1 polymer ?
#
loop_
_entity_poly.entity_id
_entity_poly.type
_entity_poly.pdbx_seq_one_letter_code
_entity_poly.pdbx_strand_id
1 'polypeptide(L)'
;MPLTLASLVHHTALKLTVRAGEDRLDVPVRWAHASELADPVPYMEGGELLLITALKLDAENPDAMRRYVKRLAGAGVVGLGFAVGVHYEDIPAALVEAAREEGLPLLEVPRRTPFLAISKAVSAAIAADQYRAVTAGFAAQRELTRHALSDGPEGLLTALAAQVDGWAALYDASGAVVGTAPEWAGRRAARLTADVQRLRERPAPASSVVAGPEDEDRVELHSLGTGRRPRAALAVGTAAALGTAERYALHSAIALLTLTTERSRSLHAAEQRIGAAVLRMLLAGQPDHARAVAGDLYGGLLDAPFRIIVAETGPASGARDRGEADPDALGALTEAVESAAARSGEAVLVVPEGDRLV
;
A
#
# COMPACT_ATOMS: atom_id res chain seq x y z
N MET A 1 13.74 9.41 -4.92
CA MET A 1 14.77 8.42 -5.27
C MET A 1 15.85 8.50 -4.21
N PRO A 2 16.25 7.37 -3.62
CA PRO A 2 17.23 7.36 -2.55
C PRO A 2 18.57 7.94 -3.02
N LEU A 3 19.28 8.59 -2.12
CA LEU A 3 20.65 9.06 -2.37
C LEU A 3 21.55 7.85 -2.60
N THR A 4 22.37 7.87 -3.66
CA THR A 4 23.34 6.81 -3.97
C THR A 4 24.79 7.30 -3.90
N LEU A 5 25.77 6.37 -3.87
CA LEU A 5 27.18 6.75 -3.97
C LEU A 5 27.49 7.44 -5.30
N ALA A 6 26.89 6.97 -6.39
CA ALA A 6 26.97 7.64 -7.69
C ALA A 6 26.53 9.10 -7.58
N SER A 7 25.42 9.38 -6.89
CA SER A 7 24.94 10.76 -6.69
C SER A 7 25.95 11.65 -5.95
N LEU A 8 26.65 11.10 -4.96
CA LEU A 8 27.70 11.82 -4.22
C LEU A 8 28.95 12.07 -5.07
N VAL A 9 29.36 11.10 -5.88
CA VAL A 9 30.50 11.25 -6.81
C VAL A 9 30.21 12.32 -7.87
N HIS A 10 28.99 12.34 -8.42
CA HIS A 10 28.57 13.35 -9.39
C HIS A 10 28.35 14.74 -8.77
N HIS A 11 28.34 14.85 -7.43
CA HIS A 11 28.21 16.13 -6.74
C HIS A 11 29.52 16.92 -6.86
N THR A 12 29.65 17.72 -7.92
CA THR A 12 30.87 18.44 -8.34
C THR A 12 31.56 19.24 -7.22
N ALA A 13 30.81 19.77 -6.24
CA ALA A 13 31.38 20.48 -5.10
C ALA A 13 32.21 19.59 -4.15
N LEU A 14 31.93 18.28 -4.07
CA LEU A 14 32.62 17.35 -3.19
C LEU A 14 33.93 16.82 -3.81
N LYS A 15 34.01 16.81 -5.15
CA LYS A 15 35.20 16.36 -5.92
C LYS A 15 35.69 14.97 -5.51
N LEU A 16 34.77 14.05 -5.30
CA LEU A 16 35.09 12.67 -4.95
C LEU A 16 35.55 11.92 -6.20
N THR A 17 36.58 11.09 -6.06
CA THR A 17 37.08 10.26 -7.16
C THR A 17 36.94 8.78 -6.79
N VAL A 18 36.38 7.97 -7.68
CA VAL A 18 36.27 6.52 -7.45
C VAL A 18 37.63 5.88 -7.70
N ARG A 19 38.07 5.03 -6.78
CA ARG A 19 39.36 4.32 -6.84
C ARG A 19 39.22 2.80 -6.87
N ALA A 20 38.06 2.29 -6.45
CA ALA A 20 37.64 0.89 -6.60
C ALA A 20 36.11 0.78 -6.51
N GLY A 21 35.55 -0.31 -7.04
CA GLY A 21 34.15 -0.67 -6.88
C GLY A 21 33.20 0.15 -7.76
N GLU A 22 33.65 0.53 -8.94
CA GLU A 22 32.93 1.34 -9.93
C GLU A 22 31.56 0.74 -10.30
N ASP A 23 31.46 -0.59 -10.33
CA ASP A 23 30.24 -1.32 -10.69
C ASP A 23 29.17 -1.32 -9.58
N ARG A 24 29.47 -0.75 -8.40
CA ARG A 24 28.60 -0.77 -7.22
C ARG A 24 28.24 0.62 -6.68
N LEU A 25 28.21 1.63 -7.53
CA LEU A 25 27.92 3.00 -7.12
C LEU A 25 26.42 3.31 -6.96
N ASP A 26 25.53 2.47 -7.52
CA ASP A 26 24.07 2.65 -7.42
C ASP A 26 23.48 2.17 -6.08
N VAL A 27 24.33 1.83 -5.11
CA VAL A 27 23.91 1.46 -3.76
C VAL A 27 23.40 2.69 -2.98
N PRO A 28 22.29 2.55 -2.22
CA PRO A 28 21.74 3.64 -1.45
C PRO A 28 22.60 3.97 -0.22
N VAL A 29 22.86 5.26 0.00
CA VAL A 29 23.55 5.78 1.19
C VAL A 29 22.52 6.30 2.18
N ARG A 30 22.50 5.69 3.37
CA ARG A 30 21.60 6.06 4.48
C ARG A 30 22.22 7.07 5.43
N TRP A 31 23.55 7.08 5.53
CA TRP A 31 24.28 7.98 6.42
C TRP A 31 25.73 8.11 5.97
N ALA A 32 26.41 9.18 6.42
CA ALA A 32 27.86 9.30 6.28
C ALA A 32 28.49 9.63 7.62
N HIS A 33 29.45 8.81 8.04
CA HIS A 33 30.05 8.87 9.36
C HIS A 33 31.58 8.87 9.26
N ALA A 34 32.23 9.75 10.02
CA ALA A 34 33.68 9.76 10.13
C ALA A 34 34.12 8.93 11.34
N SER A 35 35.04 7.98 11.12
CA SER A 35 35.58 7.14 12.20
C SER A 35 37.06 6.84 11.98
N GLU A 36 37.83 6.87 13.06
CA GLU A 36 39.25 6.46 13.06
C GLU A 36 39.47 5.20 13.91
N LEU A 37 38.40 4.46 14.19
CA LEU A 37 38.49 3.21 14.95
C LEU A 37 39.08 2.11 14.08
N ALA A 38 40.00 1.33 14.66
CA ALA A 38 40.53 0.12 14.03
C ALA A 38 39.44 -0.96 13.83
N ASP A 39 38.36 -0.88 14.60
CA ASP A 39 37.14 -1.66 14.41
C ASP A 39 35.90 -0.79 14.67
N PRO A 40 35.27 -0.23 13.62
CA PRO A 40 34.05 0.57 13.75
C PRO A 40 32.78 -0.29 13.74
N VAL A 41 32.85 -1.58 13.39
CA VAL A 41 31.68 -2.46 13.16
C VAL A 41 30.66 -2.48 14.31
N PRO A 42 31.05 -2.50 15.60
CA PRO A 42 30.09 -2.54 16.71
C PRO A 42 29.11 -1.35 16.77
N TYR A 43 29.37 -0.27 16.04
CA TYR A 43 28.57 0.95 16.03
C TYR A 43 27.83 1.18 14.71
N MET A 44 27.91 0.24 13.76
CA MET A 44 27.29 0.37 12.43
C MET A 44 25.93 -0.34 12.40
N GLU A 45 25.00 0.20 11.61
CA GLU A 45 23.66 -0.34 11.35
C GLU A 45 23.51 -0.83 9.88
N GLY A 46 24.46 -0.47 9.01
CA GLY A 46 24.46 -0.80 7.59
C GLY A 46 23.88 0.33 6.72
N GLY A 47 24.38 0.44 5.49
CA GLY A 47 23.99 1.51 4.57
C GLY A 47 24.83 2.79 4.69
N GLU A 48 25.89 2.79 5.50
CA GLU A 48 26.72 3.97 5.74
C GLU A 48 27.87 4.10 4.73
N LEU A 49 28.19 5.35 4.38
CA LEU A 49 29.49 5.74 3.82
C LEU A 49 30.43 6.08 4.97
N LEU A 50 31.44 5.24 5.19
CA LEU A 50 32.44 5.47 6.23
C LEU A 50 33.53 6.41 5.70
N LEU A 51 33.91 7.43 6.46
CA LEU A 51 34.94 8.41 6.11
C LEU A 51 36.13 8.28 7.06
N ILE A 52 37.34 8.05 6.52
CA ILE A 52 38.54 7.80 7.31
C ILE A 52 39.75 8.61 6.81
N THR A 53 40.62 9.02 7.72
CA THR A 53 41.96 9.56 7.44
C THR A 53 43.07 8.54 7.70
N ALA A 54 42.72 7.41 8.34
CA ALA A 54 43.62 6.32 8.70
C ALA A 54 44.73 6.70 9.68
N LEU A 55 44.48 7.64 10.60
CA LEU A 55 45.47 8.08 11.60
C LEU A 55 45.87 6.99 12.61
N LYS A 56 45.00 5.99 12.81
CA LYS A 56 45.20 4.87 13.75
C LYS A 56 45.28 3.52 13.05
N LEU A 57 45.35 3.53 11.73
CA LEU A 57 45.38 2.34 10.90
C LEU A 57 46.72 2.28 10.19
N ASP A 58 47.38 1.14 10.24
CA ASP A 58 48.52 0.86 9.37
C ASP A 58 47.98 0.52 7.97
N ALA A 59 47.72 1.56 7.19
CA ALA A 59 47.06 1.43 5.89
C ALA A 59 47.97 0.90 4.78
N GLU A 60 49.29 0.80 5.03
CA GLU A 60 50.24 0.18 4.12
C GLU A 60 50.30 -1.34 4.27
N ASN A 61 49.85 -1.88 5.41
CA ASN A 61 49.84 -3.30 5.69
C ASN A 61 48.70 -4.02 4.94
N PRO A 62 49.00 -4.89 3.95
CA PRO A 62 47.97 -5.55 3.13
C PRO A 62 47.02 -6.44 3.93
N ASP A 63 47.54 -7.20 4.89
CA ASP A 63 46.73 -8.10 5.69
C ASP A 63 45.82 -7.35 6.68
N ALA A 64 46.29 -6.22 7.20
CA ALA A 64 45.48 -5.34 8.03
C ALA A 64 44.32 -4.72 7.23
N MET A 65 44.61 -4.20 6.03
CA MET A 65 43.59 -3.59 5.16
C MET A 65 42.57 -4.62 4.65
N ARG A 66 43.01 -5.82 4.26
CA ARG A 66 42.08 -6.91 3.87
C ARG A 66 41.12 -7.25 5.01
N ARG A 67 41.61 -7.42 6.25
CA ARG A 67 40.73 -7.68 7.41
C ARG A 67 39.82 -6.49 7.73
N TYR A 68 40.30 -5.27 7.54
CA TYR A 68 39.50 -4.07 7.80
C TYR A 68 38.34 -3.94 6.79
N VAL A 69 38.63 -3.96 5.50
CA VAL A 69 37.62 -3.86 4.42
C VAL A 69 36.60 -4.99 4.52
N LYS A 70 37.05 -6.24 4.72
CA LYS A 70 36.15 -7.39 4.86
C LYS A 70 35.16 -7.23 6.01
N ARG A 71 35.61 -6.68 7.15
CA ARG A 71 34.73 -6.40 8.29
C ARG A 71 33.69 -5.33 7.96
N LEU A 72 34.08 -4.26 7.27
CA LEU A 72 33.16 -3.20 6.85
C LEU A 72 32.10 -3.72 5.88
N ALA A 73 32.53 -4.47 4.86
CA ALA A 73 31.63 -5.08 3.89
C ALA A 73 30.64 -6.05 4.58
N GLY A 74 31.14 -6.88 5.51
CA GLY A 74 30.30 -7.79 6.31
C GLY A 74 29.31 -7.08 7.24
N ALA A 75 29.60 -5.85 7.67
CA ALA A 75 28.72 -5.02 8.49
C ALA A 75 27.70 -4.21 7.66
N GLY A 76 27.72 -4.33 6.32
CA GLY A 76 26.79 -3.62 5.44
C GLY A 76 27.19 -2.17 5.13
N VAL A 77 28.44 -1.77 5.41
CA VAL A 77 28.98 -0.48 4.95
C VAL A 77 28.95 -0.47 3.42
N VAL A 78 28.38 0.59 2.84
CA VAL A 78 28.15 0.65 1.39
C VAL A 78 29.31 1.28 0.62
N GLY A 79 30.17 2.04 1.30
CA GLY A 79 31.39 2.58 0.71
C GLY A 79 32.35 3.15 1.76
N LEU A 80 33.59 3.35 1.34
CA LEU A 80 34.67 3.93 2.14
C LEU A 80 35.21 5.18 1.45
N GLY A 81 35.17 6.33 2.13
CA GLY A 81 35.83 7.56 1.71
C GLY A 81 37.14 7.75 2.45
N PHE A 82 38.25 7.82 1.72
CA PHE A 82 39.59 8.00 2.28
C PHE A 82 40.09 9.42 2.03
N ALA A 83 40.41 10.15 3.10
CA ALA A 83 40.99 11.47 2.99
C ALA A 83 42.48 11.43 2.65
N VAL A 84 42.83 11.93 1.47
CA VAL A 84 44.21 12.10 1.01
C VAL A 84 44.76 13.48 1.40
N GLY A 85 46.09 13.57 1.54
CA GLY A 85 46.81 14.79 1.95
C GLY A 85 46.64 15.16 3.44
N VAL A 86 46.21 14.21 4.28
CA VAL A 86 46.10 14.39 5.74
C VAL A 86 47.19 13.60 6.46
N HIS A 87 47.10 12.27 6.43
CA HIS A 87 48.13 11.37 6.95
C HIS A 87 48.95 10.74 5.82
N TYR A 88 48.25 10.30 4.77
CA TYR A 88 48.84 9.77 3.53
C TYR A 88 48.60 10.75 2.38
N GLU A 89 49.61 10.96 1.52
CA GLU A 89 49.50 11.83 0.35
C GLU A 89 48.56 11.26 -0.72
N ASP A 90 48.57 9.94 -0.89
CA ASP A 90 47.68 9.17 -1.77
C ASP A 90 47.06 8.00 -1.01
N ILE A 91 46.00 7.39 -1.55
CA ILE A 91 45.43 6.17 -0.97
C ILE A 91 46.44 5.02 -1.07
N PRO A 92 46.83 4.37 0.03
CA PRO A 92 47.75 3.23 0.00
C PRO A 92 47.23 2.09 -0.89
N ALA A 93 48.12 1.49 -1.68
CA ALA A 93 47.76 0.41 -2.61
C ALA A 93 47.12 -0.79 -1.92
N ALA A 94 47.57 -1.12 -0.69
CA ALA A 94 46.99 -2.17 0.15
C ALA A 94 45.48 -1.98 0.38
N LEU A 95 45.02 -0.74 0.57
CA LEU A 95 43.59 -0.45 0.75
C LEU A 95 42.81 -0.53 -0.56
N VAL A 96 43.39 -0.05 -1.66
CA VAL A 96 42.77 -0.13 -3.00
C VAL A 96 42.54 -1.58 -3.41
N GLU A 97 43.56 -2.44 -3.26
CA GLU A 97 43.44 -3.85 -3.61
C GLU A 97 42.45 -4.59 -2.70
N ALA A 98 42.46 -4.33 -1.38
CA ALA A 98 41.47 -4.90 -0.46
C ALA A 98 40.04 -4.48 -0.82
N ALA A 99 39.82 -3.21 -1.19
CA ALA A 99 38.51 -2.71 -1.62
C ALA A 99 38.05 -3.37 -2.93
N ARG A 100 38.96 -3.61 -3.87
CA ARG A 100 38.67 -4.34 -5.12
C ARG A 100 38.31 -5.80 -4.86
N GLU A 101 39.09 -6.50 -4.05
CA GLU A 101 38.87 -7.91 -3.70
C GLU A 101 37.47 -8.13 -3.09
N GLU A 102 37.05 -7.23 -2.19
CA GLU A 102 35.75 -7.32 -1.49
C GLU A 102 34.61 -6.58 -2.24
N GLY A 103 34.91 -5.95 -3.39
CA GLY A 103 33.95 -5.16 -4.17
C GLY A 103 33.32 -4.01 -3.38
N LEU A 104 34.04 -3.42 -2.42
CA LEU A 104 33.58 -2.27 -1.63
C LEU A 104 33.98 -0.97 -2.36
N PRO A 105 33.03 -0.10 -2.73
CA PRO A 105 33.33 1.20 -3.32
C PRO A 105 34.30 2.01 -2.46
N LEU A 106 35.42 2.44 -3.05
CA LEU A 106 36.44 3.26 -2.41
C LEU A 106 36.51 4.62 -3.10
N LEU A 107 36.27 5.67 -2.33
CA LEU A 107 36.25 7.05 -2.80
C LEU A 107 37.45 7.80 -2.23
N GLU A 108 38.20 8.46 -3.09
CA GLU A 108 39.18 9.46 -2.69
C GLU A 108 38.47 10.75 -2.30
N VAL A 109 38.76 11.24 -1.10
CA VAL A 109 38.29 12.52 -0.60
C VAL A 109 39.46 13.49 -0.59
N PRO A 110 39.47 14.52 -1.45
CA PRO A 110 40.59 15.45 -1.50
C PRO A 110 40.65 16.30 -0.23
N ARG A 111 41.86 16.69 0.19
CA ARG A 111 42.10 17.50 1.41
C ARG A 111 41.22 18.73 1.56
N ARG A 112 40.80 19.34 0.45
CA ARG A 112 39.96 20.56 0.42
C ARG A 112 38.49 20.29 0.74
N THR A 113 38.07 19.03 0.72
CA THR A 113 36.70 18.60 1.02
C THR A 113 36.64 18.06 2.46
N PRO A 114 36.18 18.87 3.44
CA PRO A 114 36.04 18.37 4.79
C PRO A 114 34.94 17.30 4.85
N PHE A 115 35.11 16.27 5.69
CA PHE A 115 34.08 15.25 5.90
C PHE A 115 32.72 15.83 6.31
N LEU A 116 32.72 16.95 7.04
CA LEU A 116 31.49 17.68 7.37
C LEU A 116 30.70 18.11 6.12
N ALA A 117 31.36 18.47 5.03
CA ALA A 117 30.67 18.83 3.77
C ALA A 117 29.98 17.61 3.16
N ILE A 118 30.61 16.44 3.21
CA ILE A 118 30.02 15.17 2.75
C ILE A 118 28.83 14.79 3.64
N SER A 119 29.00 14.78 4.97
CA SER A 119 27.92 14.49 5.91
C SER A 119 26.74 15.46 5.73
N LYS A 120 26.98 16.77 5.55
CA LYS A 120 25.92 17.75 5.26
C LYS A 120 25.21 17.47 3.94
N ALA A 121 25.95 17.13 2.88
CA ALA A 121 25.36 16.80 1.58
C ALA A 121 24.47 15.56 1.68
N VAL A 122 24.92 14.52 2.38
CA VAL A 122 24.15 13.30 2.64
C VAL A 122 22.89 13.61 3.44
N SER A 123 23.01 14.30 4.58
CA SER A 123 21.84 14.66 5.40
C SER A 123 20.84 15.54 4.64
N ALA A 124 21.31 16.53 3.87
CA ALA A 124 20.45 17.40 3.08
C ALA A 124 19.70 16.63 1.99
N ALA A 125 20.36 15.69 1.31
CA ALA A 125 19.72 14.87 0.29
C ALA A 125 18.67 13.90 0.88
N ILE A 126 18.95 13.30 2.03
CA ILE A 126 17.97 12.45 2.74
C ILE A 126 16.75 13.27 3.15
N ALA A 127 16.96 14.45 3.74
CA ALA A 127 15.87 15.35 4.13
C ALA A 127 15.05 15.81 2.92
N ALA A 128 15.71 16.14 1.81
CA ALA A 128 15.04 16.52 0.56
C ALA A 128 14.21 15.37 -0.03
N ASP A 129 14.69 14.13 0.03
CA ASP A 129 13.92 12.97 -0.43
C ASP A 129 12.67 12.73 0.44
N GLN A 130 12.82 12.80 1.76
CA GLN A 130 11.69 12.71 2.70
C GLN A 130 10.66 13.81 2.46
N TYR A 131 11.10 15.06 2.31
CA TYR A 131 10.21 16.20 2.03
C TYR A 131 9.47 16.04 0.71
N ARG A 132 10.15 15.60 -0.36
CA ARG A 132 9.52 15.30 -1.65
C ARG A 132 8.47 14.21 -1.52
N ALA A 133 8.75 13.13 -0.78
CA ALA A 133 7.81 12.04 -0.58
C ALA A 133 6.52 12.51 0.11
N VAL A 134 6.63 13.33 1.16
CA VAL A 134 5.47 13.90 1.86
C VAL A 134 4.69 14.86 0.97
N THR A 135 5.37 15.76 0.25
CA THR A 135 4.72 16.73 -0.63
C THR A 135 3.98 16.05 -1.78
N ALA A 136 4.61 15.03 -2.39
CA ALA A 136 3.98 14.20 -3.42
C ALA A 136 2.76 13.46 -2.86
N GLY A 137 2.85 12.91 -1.65
CA GLY A 137 1.72 12.27 -0.96
C GLY A 137 0.52 13.21 -0.79
N PHE A 138 0.73 14.45 -0.35
CA PHE A 138 -0.34 15.44 -0.25
C PHE A 138 -0.92 15.85 -1.61
N ALA A 139 -0.08 15.95 -2.64
CA ALA A 139 -0.57 16.24 -3.99
C ALA A 139 -1.48 15.11 -4.50
N ALA A 140 -1.05 13.86 -4.35
CA ALA A 140 -1.84 12.68 -4.67
C ALA A 140 -3.15 12.64 -3.88
N GLN A 141 -3.13 12.91 -2.58
CA GLN A 141 -4.34 12.95 -1.76
C GLN A 141 -5.35 13.98 -2.28
N ARG A 142 -4.90 15.19 -2.65
CA ARG A 142 -5.78 16.24 -3.20
C ARG A 142 -6.39 15.82 -4.54
N GLU A 143 -5.60 15.18 -5.39
CA GLU A 143 -6.03 14.64 -6.68
C GLU A 143 -7.14 13.60 -6.50
N LEU A 144 -6.88 12.60 -5.65
CA LEU A 144 -7.82 11.53 -5.31
C LEU A 144 -9.12 12.09 -4.74
N THR A 145 -9.03 13.07 -3.84
CA THR A 145 -10.21 13.70 -3.23
C THR A 145 -11.09 14.38 -4.28
N ARG A 146 -10.48 15.07 -5.25
CA ARG A 146 -11.22 15.77 -6.31
C ARG A 146 -11.94 14.79 -7.24
N HIS A 147 -11.27 13.71 -7.64
CA HIS A 147 -11.87 12.67 -8.47
C HIS A 147 -12.98 11.92 -7.73
N ALA A 148 -12.79 11.61 -6.44
CA ALA A 148 -13.83 11.01 -5.62
C ALA A 148 -15.10 11.86 -5.53
N LEU A 149 -14.96 13.20 -5.53
CA LEU A 149 -16.09 14.13 -5.46
C LEU A 149 -16.76 14.38 -6.82
N SER A 150 -16.01 14.32 -7.92
CA SER A 150 -16.52 14.69 -9.26
C SER A 150 -17.01 13.49 -10.05
N ASP A 151 -16.25 12.39 -10.01
CA ASP A 151 -16.40 11.20 -10.84
C ASP A 151 -16.78 9.96 -10.00
N GLY A 152 -16.95 10.14 -8.69
CA GLY A 152 -17.30 9.08 -7.76
C GLY A 152 -16.20 8.01 -7.58
N PRO A 153 -16.57 6.79 -7.14
CA PRO A 153 -15.61 5.72 -6.87
C PRO A 153 -14.78 5.30 -8.09
N GLU A 154 -15.33 5.34 -9.30
CA GLU A 154 -14.62 4.94 -10.52
C GLU A 154 -13.49 5.90 -10.91
N GLY A 155 -13.73 7.22 -10.82
CA GLY A 155 -12.68 8.20 -11.05
C GLY A 155 -11.60 8.14 -9.97
N LEU A 156 -11.98 7.85 -8.71
CA LEU A 156 -11.01 7.60 -7.64
C LEU A 156 -10.13 6.39 -7.93
N LEU A 157 -10.69 5.27 -8.41
CA LEU A 157 -9.91 4.09 -8.82
C LEU A 157 -8.96 4.43 -9.97
N THR A 158 -9.43 5.21 -10.95
CA THR A 158 -8.62 5.64 -12.11
C THR A 158 -7.43 6.50 -11.67
N ALA A 159 -7.68 7.49 -10.82
CA ALA A 159 -6.63 8.34 -10.28
C ALA A 159 -5.64 7.54 -9.41
N LEU A 160 -6.13 6.58 -8.62
CA LEU A 160 -5.27 5.71 -7.82
C LEU A 160 -4.37 4.83 -8.70
N ALA A 161 -4.95 4.16 -9.71
CA ALA A 161 -4.22 3.30 -10.63
C ALA A 161 -3.08 4.06 -11.34
N ALA A 162 -3.36 5.30 -11.78
CA ALA A 162 -2.34 6.18 -12.38
C ALA A 162 -1.24 6.57 -11.37
N GLN A 163 -1.60 6.85 -10.13
CA GLN A 163 -0.67 7.30 -9.09
C GLN A 163 0.28 6.19 -8.61
N VAL A 164 -0.15 4.93 -8.66
CA VAL A 164 0.65 3.75 -8.26
C VAL A 164 1.34 3.06 -9.43
N ASP A 165 1.17 3.58 -10.65
CA ASP A 165 1.63 2.97 -11.91
C ASP A 165 1.24 1.48 -12.01
N GLY A 166 -0.07 1.23 -11.84
CA GLY A 166 -0.60 -0.13 -11.74
C GLY A 166 -2.10 -0.17 -11.98
N TRP A 167 -2.78 -1.00 -11.20
CA TRP A 167 -4.24 -1.14 -11.28
C TRP A 167 -4.89 -1.20 -9.91
N ALA A 168 -6.16 -0.83 -9.86
CA ALA A 168 -7.00 -0.86 -8.67
C ALA A 168 -8.35 -1.52 -8.98
N ALA A 169 -8.91 -2.25 -8.02
CA ALA A 169 -10.23 -2.85 -8.12
C ALA A 169 -11.00 -2.74 -6.80
N LEU A 170 -12.27 -2.36 -6.89
CA LEU A 170 -13.21 -2.29 -5.79
C LEU A 170 -14.12 -3.53 -5.82
N TYR A 171 -14.31 -4.13 -4.64
CA TYR A 171 -15.18 -5.27 -4.43
C TYR A 171 -16.29 -4.90 -3.46
N ASP A 172 -17.47 -5.48 -3.68
CA ASP A 172 -18.61 -5.35 -2.79
C ASP A 172 -18.59 -6.39 -1.65
N ALA A 173 -19.70 -6.43 -0.91
CA ALA A 173 -19.94 -7.34 0.20
C ALA A 173 -20.24 -8.78 -0.22
N SER A 174 -20.20 -9.11 -1.51
CA SER A 174 -20.22 -10.49 -2.00
C SER A 174 -18.83 -10.97 -2.43
N GLY A 175 -17.86 -10.05 -2.54
CA GLY A 175 -16.57 -10.30 -3.17
C GLY A 175 -16.63 -10.21 -4.69
N ALA A 176 -17.72 -9.67 -5.25
CA ALA A 176 -17.83 -9.36 -6.67
C ALA A 176 -17.12 -8.05 -6.97
N VAL A 177 -16.46 -7.98 -8.13
CA VAL A 177 -15.81 -6.76 -8.62
C VAL A 177 -16.89 -5.79 -9.09
N VAL A 178 -16.92 -4.60 -8.48
CA VAL A 178 -17.89 -3.53 -8.82
C VAL A 178 -17.26 -2.37 -9.56
N GLY A 179 -15.93 -2.27 -9.57
CA GLY A 179 -15.22 -1.27 -10.35
C GLY A 179 -13.75 -1.62 -10.47
N THR A 180 -13.15 -1.32 -11.62
CA THR A 180 -11.73 -1.56 -11.89
C THR A 180 -11.15 -0.40 -12.66
N ALA A 181 -9.89 -0.08 -12.40
CA ALA A 181 -9.12 0.80 -13.25
C ALA A 181 -7.68 0.30 -13.36
N PRO A 182 -7.11 0.26 -14.57
CA PRO A 182 -7.79 0.31 -15.87
C PRO A 182 -8.73 -0.90 -16.09
N GLU A 183 -9.63 -0.82 -17.07
CA GLU A 183 -10.67 -1.84 -17.32
C GLU A 183 -10.12 -3.27 -17.53
N TRP A 184 -8.94 -3.41 -18.13
CA TRP A 184 -8.32 -4.72 -18.35
C TRP A 184 -8.02 -5.47 -17.04
N ALA A 185 -7.92 -4.74 -15.92
CA ALA A 185 -7.66 -5.31 -14.61
C ALA A 185 -8.81 -6.17 -14.08
N GLY A 186 -10.01 -6.08 -14.65
CA GLY A 186 -11.16 -6.88 -14.24
C GLY A 186 -10.90 -8.39 -14.23
N ARG A 187 -10.14 -8.92 -15.20
CA ARG A 187 -9.76 -10.34 -15.21
C ARG A 187 -8.79 -10.72 -14.10
N ARG A 188 -7.88 -9.82 -13.71
CA ARG A 188 -6.95 -10.05 -12.58
C ARG A 188 -7.72 -9.96 -11.27
N ALA A 189 -8.56 -8.94 -11.12
CA ALA A 189 -9.41 -8.74 -9.96
C ALA A 189 -10.33 -9.95 -9.68
N ALA A 190 -10.97 -10.50 -10.72
CA ALA A 190 -11.85 -11.66 -10.57
C ALA A 190 -11.15 -12.91 -9.99
N ARG A 191 -9.82 -13.05 -10.16
CA ARG A 191 -9.06 -14.17 -9.57
C ARG A 191 -8.87 -14.03 -8.07
N LEU A 192 -8.95 -12.81 -7.54
CA LEU A 192 -8.70 -12.48 -6.14
C LEU A 192 -9.97 -12.54 -5.27
N THR A 193 -11.13 -12.88 -5.84
CA THR A 193 -12.40 -12.96 -5.10
C THR A 193 -12.28 -13.86 -3.86
N ALA A 194 -11.59 -15.00 -3.94
CA ALA A 194 -11.40 -15.88 -2.79
C ALA A 194 -10.53 -15.23 -1.68
N ASP A 195 -9.47 -14.50 -2.06
CA ASP A 195 -8.64 -13.76 -1.11
C ASP A 195 -9.40 -12.63 -0.44
N VAL A 196 -10.23 -11.90 -1.21
CA VAL A 196 -11.10 -10.85 -0.68
C VAL A 196 -12.12 -11.42 0.29
N GLN A 197 -12.73 -12.57 -0.01
CA GLN A 197 -13.66 -13.23 0.90
C GLN A 197 -12.98 -13.62 2.22
N ARG A 198 -11.77 -14.20 2.18
CA ARG A 198 -10.98 -14.49 3.38
C ARG A 198 -10.64 -13.22 4.18
N LEU A 199 -10.29 -12.13 3.50
CA LEU A 199 -9.95 -10.87 4.17
C LEU A 199 -11.14 -10.32 4.97
N ARG A 200 -12.38 -10.54 4.50
CA ARG A 200 -13.61 -10.05 5.14
C ARG A 200 -14.00 -10.79 6.42
N GLU A 201 -13.46 -11.97 6.66
CA GLU A 201 -13.64 -12.69 7.93
C GLU A 201 -12.89 -12.00 9.08
N ARG A 202 -12.01 -11.03 8.77
CA ARG A 202 -11.22 -10.29 9.74
C ARG A 202 -11.87 -8.93 10.04
N PRO A 203 -11.86 -8.47 11.31
CA PRO A 203 -12.32 -7.12 11.64
C PRO A 203 -11.54 -6.05 10.89
N ALA A 204 -12.24 -5.03 10.38
CA ALA A 204 -11.57 -3.89 9.77
C ALA A 204 -10.89 -3.01 10.84
N PRO A 205 -9.72 -2.40 10.55
CA PRO A 205 -8.97 -2.50 9.31
C PRO A 205 -8.13 -3.79 9.22
N ALA A 206 -8.23 -4.47 8.07
CA ALA A 206 -7.42 -5.63 7.73
C ALA A 206 -6.79 -5.43 6.35
N SER A 207 -5.55 -5.90 6.21
CA SER A 207 -4.85 -5.96 4.92
C SER A 207 -4.17 -7.31 4.73
N SER A 208 -3.93 -7.65 3.48
CA SER A 208 -3.14 -8.82 3.08
C SER A 208 -2.40 -8.53 1.79
N VAL A 209 -1.22 -9.12 1.63
CA VAL A 209 -0.44 -9.04 0.40
C VAL A 209 -0.50 -10.40 -0.27
N VAL A 210 -0.95 -10.41 -1.52
CA VAL A 210 -0.94 -11.59 -2.39
C VAL A 210 0.15 -11.37 -3.42
N ALA A 211 1.22 -12.17 -3.33
CA ALA A 211 2.22 -12.24 -4.37
C ALA A 211 1.86 -13.42 -5.29
N GLY A 212 1.72 -13.16 -6.59
CA GLY A 212 1.62 -14.24 -7.57
C GLY A 212 3.00 -14.88 -7.83
N PRO A 213 3.06 -15.97 -8.62
CA PRO A 213 4.32 -16.53 -9.11
C PRO A 213 5.18 -15.48 -9.84
N GLU A 214 6.47 -15.76 -10.03
CA GLU A 214 7.38 -14.90 -10.80
C GLU A 214 6.72 -14.54 -12.16
N ASP A 215 6.61 -13.24 -12.46
CA ASP A 215 5.84 -12.58 -13.55
C ASP A 215 4.40 -12.08 -13.25
N GLU A 216 3.86 -12.24 -12.04
CA GLU A 216 2.60 -11.60 -11.63
C GLU A 216 2.80 -10.35 -10.76
N ASP A 217 1.85 -9.41 -10.84
CA ASP A 217 1.87 -8.19 -10.02
C ASP A 217 1.81 -8.54 -8.53
N ARG A 218 2.49 -7.75 -7.71
CA ARG A 218 2.29 -7.76 -6.26
C ARG A 218 0.99 -7.06 -5.93
N VAL A 219 0.05 -7.76 -5.29
CA VAL A 219 -1.27 -7.22 -4.97
C VAL A 219 -1.41 -6.96 -3.48
N GLU A 220 -1.84 -5.76 -3.12
CA GLU A 220 -2.24 -5.42 -1.76
C GLU A 220 -3.77 -5.31 -1.66
N LEU A 221 -4.37 -6.13 -0.79
CA LEU A 221 -5.79 -6.14 -0.49
C LEU A 221 -6.05 -5.42 0.83
N HIS A 222 -7.08 -4.57 0.85
CA HIS A 222 -7.47 -3.76 2.00
C HIS A 222 -8.97 -3.85 2.23
N SER A 223 -9.38 -4.13 3.46
CA SER A 223 -10.78 -4.06 3.86
C SER A 223 -11.24 -2.60 3.93
N LEU A 224 -12.45 -2.32 3.46
CA LEU A 224 -13.09 -1.01 3.56
C LEU A 224 -14.28 -1.11 4.53
N GLY A 225 -14.30 -0.23 5.54
CA GLY A 225 -15.36 -0.17 6.55
C GLY A 225 -14.83 -0.03 7.97
N THR A 226 -15.73 0.27 8.89
CA THR A 226 -15.42 0.50 10.32
C THR A 226 -15.92 -0.62 11.25
N GLY A 227 -16.61 -1.62 10.69
CA GLY A 227 -17.29 -2.68 11.44
C GLY A 227 -16.51 -3.99 11.57
N ARG A 228 -17.11 -4.93 12.33
CA ARG A 228 -16.57 -6.28 12.58
C ARG A 228 -16.52 -7.15 11.30
N ARG A 229 -17.34 -6.82 10.30
CA ARG A 229 -17.34 -7.42 8.96
C ARG A 229 -17.24 -6.30 7.91
N PRO A 230 -16.09 -6.11 7.25
CA PRO A 230 -15.98 -5.15 6.17
C PRO A 230 -16.85 -5.57 4.98
N ARG A 231 -17.57 -4.59 4.43
CA ARG A 231 -18.56 -4.77 3.35
C ARG A 231 -18.03 -4.40 1.98
N ALA A 232 -16.78 -3.97 1.89
CA ALA A 232 -16.10 -3.75 0.64
C ALA A 232 -14.60 -4.03 0.81
N ALA A 233 -13.91 -4.23 -0.30
CA ALA A 233 -12.46 -4.36 -0.31
C ALA A 233 -11.87 -3.61 -1.50
N LEU A 234 -10.64 -3.15 -1.34
CA LEU A 234 -9.83 -2.56 -2.39
C LEU A 234 -8.64 -3.49 -2.67
N ALA A 235 -8.44 -3.84 -3.93
CA ALA A 235 -7.20 -4.44 -4.40
C ALA A 235 -6.39 -3.41 -5.18
N VAL A 236 -5.09 -3.37 -4.94
CA VAL A 236 -4.14 -2.61 -5.75
C VAL A 236 -3.01 -3.52 -6.19
N GLY A 237 -2.78 -3.63 -7.49
CA GLY A 237 -1.70 -4.43 -8.06
C GLY A 237 -0.64 -3.56 -8.72
N THR A 238 0.62 -3.82 -8.39
CA THR A 238 1.80 -3.11 -8.91
C THR A 238 2.92 -4.09 -9.25
N ALA A 239 3.79 -3.72 -10.19
CA ALA A 239 4.94 -4.55 -10.58
C ALA A 239 5.96 -4.75 -9.44
N ALA A 240 6.05 -3.79 -8.51
CA ALA A 240 6.96 -3.82 -7.38
C ALA A 240 6.27 -3.36 -6.08
N ALA A 241 6.98 -3.45 -4.96
CA ALA A 241 6.48 -2.91 -3.70
C ALA A 241 6.27 -1.39 -3.78
N LEU A 242 5.15 -0.91 -3.25
CA LEU A 242 4.81 0.51 -3.26
C LEU A 242 5.91 1.34 -2.57
N GLY A 243 6.23 2.49 -3.15
CA GLY A 243 7.06 3.50 -2.49
C GLY A 243 6.25 4.28 -1.44
N THR A 244 6.89 5.30 -0.86
CA THR A 244 6.26 6.11 0.20
C THR A 244 5.12 6.97 -0.34
N ALA A 245 5.28 7.55 -1.53
CA ALA A 245 4.25 8.41 -2.12
C ALA A 245 3.00 7.61 -2.53
N GLU A 246 3.20 6.44 -3.12
CA GLU A 246 2.15 5.52 -3.55
C GLU A 246 1.37 4.98 -2.33
N ARG A 247 2.07 4.68 -1.22
CA ARG A 247 1.42 4.33 0.05
C ARG A 247 0.53 5.45 0.59
N TYR A 248 0.92 6.72 0.46
CA TYR A 248 0.05 7.83 0.87
C TYR A 248 -1.20 7.94 0.00
N ALA A 249 -1.05 7.72 -1.31
CA ALA A 249 -2.18 7.69 -2.25
C ALA A 249 -3.16 6.54 -1.91
N LEU A 250 -2.64 5.32 -1.70
CA LEU A 250 -3.43 4.16 -1.31
C LEU A 250 -4.22 4.39 -0.02
N HIS A 251 -3.58 4.86 1.05
CA HIS A 251 -4.29 5.12 2.31
C HIS A 251 -5.34 6.23 2.17
N SER A 252 -5.08 7.24 1.34
CA SER A 252 -6.07 8.29 1.05
C SER A 252 -7.28 7.72 0.31
N ALA A 253 -7.07 6.85 -0.69
CA ALA A 253 -8.14 6.19 -1.40
C ALA A 253 -8.95 5.25 -0.49
N ILE A 254 -8.29 4.49 0.40
CA ILE A 254 -8.95 3.64 1.40
C ILE A 254 -9.87 4.48 2.30
N ALA A 255 -9.38 5.63 2.79
CA ALA A 255 -10.17 6.51 3.65
C ALA A 255 -11.39 7.10 2.91
N LEU A 256 -11.19 7.58 1.68
CA LEU A 256 -12.26 8.14 0.85
C LEU A 256 -13.30 7.08 0.49
N LEU A 257 -12.88 5.90 0.05
CA LEU A 257 -13.77 4.79 -0.28
C LEU A 257 -14.53 4.30 0.96
N THR A 258 -13.86 4.20 2.11
CA THR A 258 -14.52 3.85 3.37
C THR A 258 -15.60 4.87 3.72
N LEU A 259 -15.31 6.17 3.58
CA LEU A 259 -16.28 7.24 3.84
C LEU A 259 -17.49 7.17 2.89
N THR A 260 -17.26 6.94 1.59
CA THR A 260 -18.36 6.81 0.61
C THR A 260 -19.22 5.58 0.88
N THR A 261 -18.61 4.47 1.30
CA THR A 261 -19.33 3.24 1.66
C THR A 261 -20.16 3.44 2.93
N GLU A 262 -19.63 4.08 3.97
CA GLU A 262 -20.38 4.35 5.22
C GLU A 262 -21.51 5.39 5.00
N ARG A 263 -21.31 6.40 4.15
CA ARG A 263 -22.39 7.34 3.80
C ARG A 263 -23.55 6.61 3.13
N SER A 264 -23.25 5.75 2.16
CA SER A 264 -24.23 4.94 1.44
C SER A 264 -25.00 4.03 2.38
N ARG A 265 -24.35 3.49 3.42
CA ARG A 265 -25.01 2.67 4.45
C ARG A 265 -26.09 3.40 5.21
N SER A 266 -25.85 4.64 5.63
CA SER A 266 -26.86 5.40 6.39
C SER A 266 -28.12 5.67 5.55
N LEU A 267 -27.94 5.88 4.25
CA LEU A 267 -29.01 6.02 3.28
C LEU A 267 -29.75 4.71 3.08
N HIS A 268 -29.05 3.61 2.78
CA HIS A 268 -29.66 2.27 2.65
C HIS A 268 -30.45 1.87 3.89
N ALA A 269 -29.92 2.11 5.09
CA ALA A 269 -30.63 1.81 6.33
C ALA A 269 -31.88 2.67 6.54
N ALA A 270 -31.95 3.87 5.94
CA ALA A 270 -33.15 4.69 5.92
C ALA A 270 -34.17 4.18 4.89
N GLU A 271 -33.71 3.83 3.69
CA GLU A 271 -34.51 3.24 2.62
C GLU A 271 -35.13 1.91 3.06
N GLN A 272 -34.37 1.03 3.71
CA GLN A 272 -34.88 -0.23 4.28
C GLN A 272 -35.99 0.00 5.32
N ARG A 273 -35.90 1.05 6.13
CA ARG A 273 -36.96 1.41 7.09
C ARG A 273 -38.24 1.84 6.39
N ILE A 274 -38.12 2.58 5.29
CA ILE A 274 -39.25 2.97 4.43
C ILE A 274 -39.83 1.72 3.78
N GLY A 275 -39.00 0.87 3.20
CA GLY A 275 -39.40 -0.39 2.59
C GLY A 275 -40.15 -1.31 3.55
N ALA A 276 -39.66 -1.44 4.79
CA ALA A 276 -40.33 -2.19 5.84
C ALA A 276 -41.69 -1.60 6.24
N ALA A 277 -41.86 -0.28 6.17
CA ALA A 277 -43.15 0.37 6.38
C ALA A 277 -44.10 0.11 5.19
N VAL A 278 -43.61 0.22 3.96
CA VAL A 278 -44.35 -0.05 2.72
C VAL A 278 -44.85 -1.49 2.69
N LEU A 279 -43.99 -2.48 2.96
CA LEU A 279 -44.38 -3.88 3.01
C LEU A 279 -45.46 -4.14 4.07
N ARG A 280 -45.30 -3.58 5.28
CA ARG A 280 -46.32 -3.71 6.34
C ARG A 280 -47.66 -3.10 5.94
N MET A 281 -47.67 -1.96 5.25
CA MET A 281 -48.91 -1.37 4.73
C MET A 281 -49.56 -2.26 3.66
N LEU A 282 -48.77 -2.85 2.76
CA LEU A 282 -49.28 -3.78 1.75
C LEU A 282 -49.90 -5.02 2.39
N LEU A 283 -49.21 -5.64 3.37
CA LEU A 283 -49.71 -6.79 4.12
C LEU A 283 -50.96 -6.45 4.94
N ALA A 284 -51.10 -5.21 5.40
CA ALA A 284 -52.29 -4.70 6.07
C ALA A 284 -53.44 -4.33 5.13
N GLY A 285 -53.29 -4.55 3.82
CA GLY A 285 -54.31 -4.23 2.82
C GLY A 285 -54.46 -2.74 2.52
N GLN A 286 -53.40 -1.94 2.72
CA GLN A 286 -53.37 -0.49 2.50
C GLN A 286 -52.48 -0.08 1.31
N PRO A 287 -52.78 -0.51 0.07
CA PRO A 287 -51.90 -0.30 -1.08
C PRO A 287 -51.75 1.18 -1.46
N ASP A 288 -52.78 2.00 -1.28
CA ASP A 288 -52.73 3.43 -1.64
C ASP A 288 -51.81 4.21 -0.70
N HIS A 289 -51.81 3.88 0.60
CA HIS A 289 -50.88 4.44 1.58
C HIS A 289 -49.43 3.99 1.31
N ALA A 290 -49.25 2.71 0.97
CA ALA A 290 -47.96 2.16 0.61
C ALA A 290 -47.35 2.90 -0.59
N ARG A 291 -48.13 3.14 -1.66
CA ARG A 291 -47.67 3.93 -2.82
C ARG A 291 -47.40 5.39 -2.48
N ALA A 292 -48.24 6.01 -1.66
CA ALA A 292 -48.03 7.40 -1.23
C ALA A 292 -46.73 7.58 -0.43
N VAL A 293 -46.37 6.61 0.41
CA VAL A 293 -45.12 6.63 1.19
C VAL A 293 -43.90 6.26 0.34
N ALA A 294 -44.05 5.29 -0.56
CA ALA A 294 -42.99 4.89 -1.48
C ALA A 294 -42.63 6.00 -2.48
N GLY A 295 -43.60 6.79 -2.93
CA GLY A 295 -43.41 7.76 -4.01
C GLY A 295 -42.82 7.06 -5.24
N ASP A 296 -41.76 7.64 -5.80
CA ASP A 296 -41.05 7.08 -6.97
C ASP A 296 -39.94 6.08 -6.61
N LEU A 297 -39.70 5.80 -5.32
CA LEU A 297 -38.52 5.08 -4.82
C LEU A 297 -38.37 3.66 -5.39
N TYR A 298 -39.50 2.99 -5.63
CA TYR A 298 -39.52 1.61 -6.14
C TYR A 298 -40.03 1.51 -7.59
N GLY A 299 -40.25 2.64 -8.27
CA GLY A 299 -40.83 2.67 -9.62
C GLY A 299 -42.09 1.79 -9.74
N GLY A 300 -42.13 0.96 -10.79
CA GLY A 300 -43.23 0.02 -11.04
C GLY A 300 -43.20 -1.27 -10.22
N LEU A 301 -42.30 -1.41 -9.23
CA LEU A 301 -42.20 -2.65 -8.43
C LEU A 301 -43.48 -2.95 -7.65
N LEU A 302 -44.23 -1.91 -7.27
CA LEU A 302 -45.50 -2.02 -6.56
C LEU A 302 -46.70 -2.25 -7.51
N ASP A 303 -46.47 -2.27 -8.82
CA ASP A 303 -47.50 -2.54 -9.82
C ASP A 303 -47.61 -4.03 -10.11
N ALA A 304 -48.84 -4.49 -10.34
CA ALA A 304 -49.07 -5.88 -10.70
C ALA A 304 -48.60 -6.16 -12.14
N PRO A 305 -48.03 -7.35 -12.42
CA PRO A 305 -47.74 -8.43 -11.48
C PRO A 305 -46.38 -8.27 -10.79
N PHE A 306 -46.35 -8.39 -9.46
CA PHE A 306 -45.11 -8.47 -8.68
C PHE A 306 -44.84 -9.90 -8.19
N ARG A 307 -43.59 -10.19 -7.87
CA ARG A 307 -43.15 -11.49 -7.30
C ARG A 307 -42.67 -11.25 -5.86
N ILE A 308 -43.06 -12.15 -4.96
CA ILE A 308 -42.60 -12.16 -3.56
C ILE A 308 -41.80 -13.43 -3.34
N ILE A 309 -40.66 -13.31 -2.68
CA ILE A 309 -39.82 -14.43 -2.24
C ILE A 309 -39.72 -14.32 -0.72
N VAL A 310 -39.93 -15.40 0.01
CA VAL A 310 -39.74 -15.44 1.46
C VAL A 310 -38.62 -16.41 1.77
N ALA A 311 -37.58 -15.92 2.46
CA ALA A 311 -36.48 -16.71 2.98
C ALA A 311 -36.58 -16.78 4.51
N GLU A 312 -36.42 -17.99 5.06
CA GLU A 312 -36.45 -18.23 6.51
C GLU A 312 -35.15 -18.94 6.91
N THR A 313 -34.63 -18.65 8.10
CA THR A 313 -33.50 -19.43 8.65
C THR A 313 -34.00 -20.81 9.05
N GLY A 314 -33.57 -21.85 8.32
CA GLY A 314 -33.96 -23.22 8.63
C GLY A 314 -33.31 -23.71 9.93
N PRO A 315 -33.95 -24.60 10.72
CA PRO A 315 -33.24 -25.31 11.78
C PRO A 315 -32.11 -26.10 11.15
N ALA A 316 -30.91 -26.07 11.77
CA ALA A 316 -29.75 -26.83 11.32
C ALA A 316 -30.08 -28.35 11.30
N SER A 317 -30.63 -28.81 10.19
CA SER A 317 -31.09 -30.17 10.01
C SER A 317 -29.89 -31.06 9.70
N GLY A 318 -29.27 -31.55 10.77
CA GLY A 318 -28.58 -32.83 10.78
C GLY A 318 -27.28 -32.94 9.98
N ALA A 319 -26.21 -32.35 10.49
CA ALA A 319 -24.88 -32.95 10.42
C ALA A 319 -24.02 -32.39 11.55
N ARG A 320 -23.19 -33.25 12.15
CA ARG A 320 -22.28 -32.95 13.24
C ARG A 320 -21.21 -31.95 12.77
N ASP A 321 -21.50 -30.67 12.88
CA ASP A 321 -20.49 -29.69 13.23
C ASP A 321 -21.20 -28.53 13.93
N ARG A 322 -20.79 -28.23 15.17
CA ARG A 322 -21.29 -27.06 15.90
C ARG A 322 -20.57 -25.82 15.34
N GLY A 323 -20.92 -25.43 14.11
CA GLY A 323 -20.80 -24.03 13.71
C GLY A 323 -22.00 -23.31 14.32
N GLU A 324 -21.76 -22.32 15.18
CA GLU A 324 -22.81 -21.38 15.60
C GLU A 324 -23.55 -20.91 14.33
N ALA A 325 -24.88 -21.01 14.30
CA ALA A 325 -25.67 -20.44 13.21
C ALA A 325 -25.23 -18.99 13.05
N ASP A 326 -24.78 -18.60 11.84
CA ASP A 326 -24.25 -17.26 11.61
C ASP A 326 -25.34 -16.25 12.00
N PRO A 327 -25.16 -15.46 13.07
CA PRO A 327 -26.21 -14.58 13.59
C PRO A 327 -26.63 -13.47 12.62
N ASP A 328 -25.92 -13.33 11.49
CA ASP A 328 -26.14 -12.33 10.45
C ASP A 328 -26.41 -12.95 9.05
N ALA A 329 -26.83 -14.23 8.98
CA ALA A 329 -27.07 -14.91 7.70
C ALA A 329 -28.12 -14.19 6.81
N LEU A 330 -29.20 -13.67 7.42
CA LEU A 330 -30.22 -12.89 6.71
C LEU A 330 -29.66 -11.51 6.27
N GLY A 331 -28.77 -10.91 7.06
CA GLY A 331 -28.07 -9.68 6.68
C GLY A 331 -27.17 -9.90 5.47
N ALA A 332 -26.42 -10.99 5.45
CA ALA A 332 -25.59 -11.38 4.31
C ALA A 332 -26.44 -11.66 3.05
N LEU A 333 -27.60 -12.33 3.20
CA LEU A 333 -28.53 -12.54 2.09
C LEU A 333 -29.11 -11.22 1.57
N THR A 334 -29.50 -10.31 2.47
CA THR A 334 -29.98 -8.97 2.12
C THR A 334 -28.96 -8.24 1.26
N GLU A 335 -27.71 -8.18 1.70
CA GLU A 335 -26.62 -7.55 0.94
C GLU A 335 -26.38 -8.20 -0.43
N ALA A 336 -26.44 -9.53 -0.50
CA ALA A 336 -26.26 -10.27 -1.74
C ALA A 336 -27.37 -9.98 -2.75
N VAL A 337 -28.63 -9.92 -2.30
CA VAL A 337 -29.80 -9.61 -3.13
C VAL A 337 -29.75 -8.16 -3.59
N GLU A 338 -29.51 -7.21 -2.69
CA GLU A 338 -29.38 -5.79 -3.02
C GLU A 338 -28.25 -5.55 -4.04
N SER A 339 -27.09 -6.20 -3.85
CA SER A 339 -25.98 -6.06 -4.80
C SER A 339 -26.30 -6.71 -6.16
N ALA A 340 -27.01 -7.83 -6.19
CA ALA A 340 -27.45 -8.45 -7.43
C ALA A 340 -28.48 -7.59 -8.20
N ALA A 341 -29.41 -6.97 -7.47
CA ALA A 341 -30.40 -6.04 -8.02
C ALA A 341 -29.72 -4.78 -8.60
N ALA A 342 -28.79 -4.17 -7.85
CA ALA A 342 -28.03 -3.01 -8.31
C ALA A 342 -27.24 -3.30 -9.61
N ARG A 343 -26.66 -4.49 -9.74
CA ARG A 343 -25.94 -4.90 -10.97
C ARG A 343 -26.85 -5.16 -12.17
N SER A 344 -28.05 -5.68 -11.93
CA SER A 344 -29.02 -6.01 -12.99
C SER A 344 -29.88 -4.80 -13.37
N GLY A 345 -29.86 -3.73 -12.58
CA GLY A 345 -30.75 -2.57 -12.75
C GLY A 345 -32.20 -2.88 -12.38
N GLU A 346 -32.44 -3.98 -11.64
CA GLU A 346 -33.76 -4.36 -11.16
C GLU A 346 -34.05 -3.68 -9.82
N ALA A 347 -35.29 -3.20 -9.65
CA ALA A 347 -35.76 -2.73 -8.35
C ALA A 347 -36.11 -3.94 -7.48
N VAL A 348 -35.59 -3.97 -6.25
CA VAL A 348 -35.94 -4.97 -5.25
C VAL A 348 -36.32 -4.26 -3.95
N LEU A 349 -37.29 -4.83 -3.24
CA LEU A 349 -37.63 -4.44 -1.87
C LEU A 349 -37.30 -5.63 -0.98
N VAL A 350 -36.26 -5.48 -0.16
CA VAL A 350 -35.83 -6.53 0.78
C VAL A 350 -36.08 -6.03 2.19
N VAL A 351 -36.87 -6.78 2.96
CA VAL A 351 -37.28 -6.40 4.31
C VAL A 351 -37.05 -7.55 5.28
N PRO A 352 -36.18 -7.38 6.29
CA PRO A 352 -36.09 -8.32 7.39
C PRO A 352 -37.33 -8.21 8.30
N GLU A 353 -37.99 -9.34 8.53
CA GLU A 353 -39.16 -9.49 9.40
C GLU A 353 -38.92 -10.62 10.41
N GLY A 354 -38.35 -10.28 11.58
CA GLY A 354 -37.99 -11.27 12.60
C GLY A 354 -36.92 -12.24 12.08
N ASP A 355 -37.25 -13.54 12.04
CA ASP A 355 -36.36 -14.61 11.53
C ASP A 355 -36.52 -14.87 10.02
N ARG A 356 -37.17 -13.94 9.30
CA ARG A 356 -37.46 -14.03 7.88
C ARG A 356 -36.93 -12.83 7.10
N LEU A 357 -36.71 -13.05 5.82
CA LEU A 357 -36.46 -12.01 4.83
C LEU A 357 -37.53 -12.11 3.75
N VAL A 358 -38.21 -11.01 3.48
CA VAL A 358 -39.25 -10.87 2.44
C VAL A 358 -38.75 -9.94 1.35
#